data_AF-A0A0H5LUQ5-F1
#
_entry.id   AF-A0A0H5LUQ5-F1
#
_cell.length_a   1.000
_cell.length_b   1.000
_cell.length_c   1.000
_cell.angle_alpha   90.00
_cell.angle_beta   90.00
_cell.angle_gamma   90.00
#
_symmetry.space_group_name_H-M   'P 1'
#
loop_
_entity.id
_entity.type
_entity.pdbx_description
1 polymer ?
#
loop_
_entity_poly.entity_id
_entity_poly.type
_entity_poly.pdbx_seq_one_letter_code
_entity_poly.pdbx_strand_id
1 'polypeptide(L)'
;MKTTENTKMTLVEKLIKENNRNMTITRSNYLCQLNLCDDNDMIIGSNTNDQLVGGKGNDTIIGKDGADSILGGEGADILLGGDHKDFIVGNAGNDYISGGADNDFLFGGNGNDLIFGGDGDDLIESDNEEYLDNPINKTNIGNDHVFAGEGDDTIVSGRGNDFLDGGKGDDTYRFYFGDGANIINEVAENNNTLVLYEHFLANLSFSRHGSHMLITSKLKGDDLRILVKDQLSQDGPRINWLETKALPGNGPANLRIKIPNIFAERTQDLGEIEDYDISFMLRHETAYGVIKVSSIFTPKMATFNTENDLAMLTEMISMQEGQTLESHSGHRFIPKNAVNFIHSLAQP
;
A
#
# COMPACT_ATOMS: atom_id res chain seq x y z
N MET A 1 4.28 -39.22 -27.81
CA MET A 1 3.31 -38.44 -27.00
C MET A 1 3.99 -37.12 -26.65
N LYS A 2 3.54 -36.01 -27.26
CA LYS A 2 3.91 -34.66 -26.83
C LYS A 2 2.76 -34.17 -25.95
N THR A 3 3.03 -33.92 -24.68
CA THR A 3 2.10 -33.29 -23.74
C THR A 3 2.26 -31.78 -23.89
N THR A 4 1.26 -31.14 -24.49
CA THR A 4 1.03 -29.70 -24.40
C THR A 4 0.41 -29.40 -23.04
N GLU A 5 1.18 -28.83 -22.13
CA GLU A 5 0.63 -28.10 -20.98
C GLU A 5 0.13 -26.74 -21.47
N ASN A 6 -1.20 -26.58 -21.44
CA ASN A 6 -1.85 -25.28 -21.54
C ASN A 6 -1.80 -24.64 -20.15
N THR A 7 -0.81 -23.80 -19.89
CA THR A 7 -0.84 -22.87 -18.75
C THR A 7 -1.95 -21.86 -19.01
N LYS A 8 -2.97 -21.83 -18.14
CA LYS A 8 -4.00 -20.78 -18.14
C LYS A 8 -3.31 -19.49 -17.69
N MET A 9 -3.22 -18.51 -18.59
CA MET A 9 -2.77 -17.18 -18.19
C MET A 9 -3.74 -16.55 -17.18
N THR A 10 -3.20 -15.87 -16.17
CA THR A 10 -3.96 -15.13 -15.15
C THR A 10 -4.68 -13.93 -15.78
N LEU A 11 -5.65 -13.35 -15.06
CA LEU A 11 -6.38 -12.18 -15.54
C LEU A 11 -5.42 -10.97 -15.73
N VAL A 12 -4.43 -10.85 -14.85
CA VAL A 12 -3.37 -9.84 -14.91
C VAL A 12 -2.48 -10.04 -16.14
N GLU A 13 -2.03 -11.27 -16.42
CA GLU A 13 -1.24 -11.58 -17.62
C GLU A 13 -2.00 -11.32 -18.94
N LYS A 14 -3.33 -11.47 -18.94
CA LYS A 14 -4.18 -11.12 -20.09
C LYS A 14 -4.28 -9.61 -20.28
N LEU A 15 -4.45 -8.85 -19.20
CA LEU A 15 -4.52 -7.39 -19.23
C LEU A 15 -3.20 -6.78 -19.72
N ILE A 16 -2.06 -7.30 -19.23
CA ILE A 16 -0.72 -6.91 -19.69
C ILE A 16 -0.58 -7.16 -21.19
N LYS A 17 -0.99 -8.33 -21.70
CA LYS A 17 -0.82 -8.67 -23.12
C LYS A 17 -1.74 -7.89 -24.07
N GLU A 18 -2.91 -7.45 -23.60
CA GLU A 18 -3.84 -6.64 -24.39
C GLU A 18 -3.38 -5.19 -24.55
N ASN A 19 -2.64 -4.64 -23.57
CA ASN A 19 -2.07 -3.28 -23.66
C ASN A 19 -0.80 -3.19 -24.53
N ASN A 20 -0.15 -4.31 -24.88
CA ASN A 20 1.17 -4.40 -25.55
C ASN A 20 1.31 -3.98 -27.02
N ARG A 21 0.36 -3.26 -27.64
CA ARG A 21 0.44 -3.00 -29.09
C ARG A 21 1.29 -1.79 -29.54
N ASN A 22 1.70 -0.88 -28.65
CA ASN A 22 2.37 0.38 -29.03
C ASN A 22 3.57 0.83 -28.15
N MET A 23 4.20 -0.06 -27.36
CA MET A 23 5.16 0.37 -26.32
C MET A 23 6.64 0.27 -26.69
N THR A 24 7.44 1.21 -26.15
CA THR A 24 8.90 1.22 -26.23
C THR A 24 9.47 0.25 -25.20
N ILE A 25 10.36 -0.66 -25.62
CA ILE A 25 10.97 -1.67 -24.74
C ILE A 25 12.41 -1.23 -24.45
N THR A 26 12.72 -0.94 -23.18
CA THR A 26 14.08 -0.61 -22.74
C THR A 26 14.98 -1.85 -22.74
N ARG A 27 16.31 -1.65 -22.76
CA ARG A 27 17.29 -2.74 -22.90
C ARG A 27 17.25 -3.75 -21.74
N SER A 28 16.87 -3.32 -20.53
CA SER A 28 16.72 -4.19 -19.35
C SER A 28 15.56 -5.18 -19.50
N ASN A 29 14.43 -4.77 -20.09
CA ASN A 29 13.29 -5.66 -20.36
C ASN A 29 13.65 -6.87 -21.22
N TYR A 30 14.55 -6.72 -22.19
CA TYR A 30 15.01 -7.82 -23.04
C TYR A 30 15.88 -8.83 -22.29
N LEU A 31 16.63 -8.38 -21.28
CA LEU A 31 17.44 -9.25 -20.42
C LEU A 31 16.58 -9.97 -19.39
N CYS A 32 15.52 -9.32 -18.90
CA CYS A 32 14.63 -9.92 -17.91
C CYS A 32 13.72 -11.01 -18.50
N GLN A 33 13.34 -10.90 -19.78
CA GLN A 33 12.72 -12.02 -20.53
C GLN A 33 13.65 -13.26 -20.70
N LEU A 34 14.94 -13.14 -20.38
CA LEU A 34 15.94 -14.20 -20.45
C LEU A 34 16.44 -14.65 -19.07
N ASN A 35 15.81 -14.22 -17.96
CA ASN A 35 16.19 -14.53 -16.57
C ASN A 35 17.65 -14.11 -16.23
N LEU A 36 18.06 -12.91 -16.64
CA LEU A 36 19.40 -12.37 -16.39
C LEU A 36 19.41 -11.07 -15.56
N CYS A 37 18.28 -10.71 -14.95
CA CYS A 37 18.08 -9.54 -14.08
C CYS A 37 18.21 -10.00 -12.61
N ASP A 38 19.41 -10.37 -12.16
CA ASP A 38 19.68 -10.76 -10.75
C ASP A 38 20.41 -9.64 -9.96
N ASP A 39 20.55 -8.46 -10.55
CA ASP A 39 21.34 -7.34 -10.05
C ASP A 39 20.43 -6.13 -9.78
N ASN A 40 20.81 -5.29 -8.82
CA ASN A 40 20.14 -4.01 -8.58
C ASN A 40 20.27 -3.08 -9.80
N ASP A 41 19.15 -2.78 -10.44
CA ASP A 41 19.05 -2.01 -11.68
C ASP A 41 18.51 -0.59 -11.46
N MET A 42 18.93 0.33 -12.34
CA MET A 42 18.31 1.65 -12.48
C MET A 42 17.65 1.74 -13.85
N ILE A 43 16.33 1.78 -13.86
CA ILE A 43 15.51 1.81 -15.07
C ILE A 43 14.79 3.14 -15.14
N ILE A 44 14.93 3.82 -16.27
CA ILE A 44 14.28 5.11 -16.51
C ILE A 44 13.49 5.01 -17.81
N GLY A 45 12.20 5.27 -17.73
CA GLY A 45 11.27 5.43 -18.83
C GLY A 45 11.51 6.70 -19.65
N SER A 46 10.65 6.85 -20.63
CA SER A 46 10.54 7.93 -21.58
C SER A 46 9.43 8.89 -21.15
N ASN A 47 8.93 9.74 -22.05
CA ASN A 47 7.75 10.57 -21.78
C ASN A 47 6.55 10.02 -22.57
N THR A 48 6.51 8.70 -22.72
CA THR A 48 5.48 7.96 -23.43
C THR A 48 5.27 6.65 -22.69
N ASN A 49 4.10 6.04 -22.84
CA ASN A 49 3.77 4.77 -22.21
C ASN A 49 4.87 3.70 -22.40
N ASP A 50 5.43 3.27 -21.28
CA ASP A 50 6.50 2.30 -21.17
C ASP A 50 6.05 1.03 -20.45
N GLN A 51 6.78 -0.05 -20.71
CA GLN A 51 6.79 -1.21 -19.81
C GLN A 51 8.15 -1.25 -19.18
N LEU A 52 8.23 -1.38 -17.86
CA LEU A 52 9.49 -1.36 -17.13
C LEU A 52 9.48 -2.56 -16.17
N VAL A 53 10.52 -3.39 -16.21
CA VAL A 53 10.65 -4.59 -15.38
C VAL A 53 12.02 -4.61 -14.72
N GLY A 54 12.05 -4.63 -13.39
CA GLY A 54 13.24 -4.72 -12.56
C GLY A 54 13.85 -6.12 -12.59
N GLY A 55 13.16 -7.10 -12.00
CA GLY A 55 13.59 -8.49 -12.00
C GLY A 55 13.87 -8.98 -10.59
N LYS A 56 15.08 -9.43 -10.31
CA LYS A 56 15.54 -9.62 -8.93
C LYS A 56 16.61 -8.59 -8.60
N GLY A 57 16.72 -8.28 -7.32
CA GLY A 57 17.61 -7.25 -6.82
C GLY A 57 16.79 -6.07 -6.33
N ASN A 58 17.45 -5.12 -5.66
CA ASN A 58 16.78 -3.90 -5.21
C ASN A 58 16.88 -2.86 -6.32
N ASP A 59 15.79 -2.69 -7.06
CA ASP A 59 15.73 -1.91 -8.28
C ASP A 59 15.21 -0.49 -8.03
N THR A 60 15.56 0.44 -8.93
CA THR A 60 14.97 1.77 -8.98
C THR A 60 14.39 2.00 -10.36
N ILE A 61 13.06 2.11 -10.43
CA ILE A 61 12.31 2.26 -11.67
C ILE A 61 11.55 3.57 -11.67
N ILE A 62 11.72 4.37 -12.72
CA ILE A 62 11.08 5.68 -12.88
C ILE A 62 10.35 5.71 -14.22
N GLY A 63 9.02 5.79 -14.21
CA GLY A 63 8.16 5.89 -15.39
C GLY A 63 8.31 7.23 -16.12
N LYS A 64 8.03 8.32 -15.39
CA LYS A 64 7.99 9.73 -15.79
C LYS A 64 6.63 10.19 -16.30
N ASP A 65 6.43 10.27 -17.61
CA ASP A 65 5.23 10.85 -18.22
C ASP A 65 4.68 9.82 -19.19
N GLY A 66 3.36 9.65 -19.19
CA GLY A 66 2.68 8.62 -19.96
C GLY A 66 2.19 7.50 -19.05
N ALA A 67 1.20 6.75 -19.53
CA ALA A 67 0.62 5.67 -18.74
C ALA A 67 1.53 4.42 -18.80
N ASP A 68 2.30 4.22 -17.74
CA ASP A 68 3.36 3.23 -17.63
C ASP A 68 2.91 1.96 -16.92
N SER A 69 3.60 0.86 -17.23
CA SER A 69 3.45 -0.43 -16.55
C SER A 69 4.77 -0.83 -15.92
N ILE A 70 4.83 -0.78 -14.59
CA ILE A 70 6.04 -0.99 -13.80
C ILE A 70 5.90 -2.29 -12.99
N LEU A 71 6.91 -3.15 -13.09
CA LEU A 71 7.04 -4.38 -12.31
C LEU A 71 8.40 -4.36 -11.59
N GLY A 72 8.40 -4.27 -10.26
CA GLY A 72 9.61 -4.31 -9.42
C GLY A 72 10.26 -5.69 -9.49
N GLY A 73 9.67 -6.66 -8.79
CA GLY A 73 10.05 -8.06 -8.84
C GLY A 73 10.46 -8.57 -7.46
N GLU A 74 11.57 -9.30 -7.37
CA GLU A 74 12.10 -9.75 -6.07
C GLU A 74 13.14 -8.74 -5.55
N GLY A 75 12.95 -8.21 -4.35
CA GLY A 75 13.89 -7.27 -3.74
C GLY A 75 13.15 -6.07 -3.15
N ALA A 76 13.88 -5.21 -2.46
CA ALA A 76 13.30 -3.96 -1.95
C ALA A 76 13.46 -2.88 -3.02
N ASP A 77 12.38 -2.61 -3.75
CA ASP A 77 12.39 -1.75 -4.94
C ASP A 77 11.94 -0.32 -4.64
N ILE A 78 12.33 0.62 -5.50
CA ILE A 78 11.81 1.99 -5.55
C ILE A 78 11.11 2.16 -6.89
N LEU A 79 9.79 2.28 -6.88
CA LEU A 79 8.94 2.34 -8.05
C LEU A 79 8.20 3.69 -8.08
N LEU A 80 8.50 4.50 -9.10
CA LEU A 80 7.88 5.81 -9.30
C LEU A 80 7.14 5.83 -10.64
N GLY A 81 5.82 6.00 -10.63
CA GLY A 81 5.00 6.13 -11.82
C GLY A 81 5.26 7.46 -12.52
N GLY A 82 4.76 8.55 -11.94
CA GLY A 82 4.95 9.90 -12.43
C GLY A 82 3.63 10.56 -12.81
N ASP A 83 3.57 11.16 -13.99
CA ASP A 83 2.35 11.78 -14.50
C ASP A 83 1.57 10.78 -15.37
N HIS A 84 0.23 10.86 -15.28
CA HIS A 84 -0.75 9.97 -15.90
C HIS A 84 -0.96 8.66 -15.16
N LYS A 85 -2.09 8.04 -15.47
CA LYS A 85 -2.53 6.76 -14.93
C LYS A 85 -1.53 5.63 -15.19
N ASP A 86 -0.88 5.20 -14.12
CA ASP A 86 0.11 4.14 -14.08
C ASP A 86 -0.43 2.83 -13.50
N PHE A 87 0.30 1.75 -13.78
CA PHE A 87 0.08 0.43 -13.20
C PHE A 87 1.41 -0.07 -12.61
N ILE A 88 1.50 -0.12 -11.29
CA ILE A 88 2.74 -0.42 -10.57
C ILE A 88 2.54 -1.64 -9.67
N VAL A 89 3.45 -2.61 -9.77
CA VAL A 89 3.45 -3.83 -8.95
C VAL A 89 4.83 -4.06 -8.36
N GLY A 90 4.96 -4.05 -7.03
CA GLY A 90 6.21 -4.35 -6.29
C GLY A 90 6.59 -5.83 -6.37
N ASN A 91 5.66 -6.71 -5.99
CA ASN A 91 5.76 -8.17 -5.88
C ASN A 91 6.35 -8.69 -4.57
N ALA A 92 7.66 -8.79 -4.39
CA ALA A 92 8.22 -9.48 -3.24
C ALA A 92 9.39 -8.71 -2.67
N GLY A 93 9.26 -8.26 -1.43
CA GLY A 93 10.23 -7.42 -0.76
C GLY A 93 9.53 -6.26 -0.08
N ASN A 94 10.30 -5.38 0.53
CA ASN A 94 9.75 -4.18 1.17
C ASN A 94 9.90 -3.03 0.18
N ASP A 95 8.84 -2.73 -0.54
CA ASP A 95 8.86 -1.82 -1.67
C ASP A 95 8.47 -0.40 -1.28
N TYR A 96 9.09 0.57 -1.95
CA TYR A 96 8.61 1.95 -2.00
C TYR A 96 7.89 2.16 -3.31
N ILE A 97 6.61 2.53 -3.23
CA ILE A 97 5.77 2.77 -4.39
C ILE A 97 5.20 4.18 -4.32
N SER A 98 5.30 4.92 -5.43
CA SER A 98 4.64 6.21 -5.62
C SER A 98 3.94 6.19 -6.97
N GLY A 99 2.61 6.36 -6.97
CA GLY A 99 1.82 6.53 -8.18
C GLY A 99 2.17 7.84 -8.87
N GLY A 100 1.91 8.95 -8.19
CA GLY A 100 2.27 10.27 -8.69
C GLY A 100 1.03 11.11 -8.94
N ALA A 101 0.77 11.48 -10.18
CA ALA A 101 -0.39 12.27 -10.56
C ALA A 101 -1.32 11.50 -11.48
N ASP A 102 -2.62 11.77 -11.35
CA ASP A 102 -3.73 11.05 -11.96
C ASP A 102 -3.99 9.66 -11.32
N ASN A 103 -5.10 9.05 -11.71
CA ASN A 103 -5.64 7.87 -11.05
C ASN A 103 -4.81 6.60 -11.32
N ASP A 104 -4.10 6.10 -10.32
CA ASP A 104 -3.16 4.99 -10.44
C ASP A 104 -3.70 3.65 -9.96
N PHE A 105 -2.99 2.59 -10.31
CA PHE A 105 -3.20 1.24 -9.80
C PHE A 105 -1.91 0.74 -9.16
N LEU A 106 -1.91 0.65 -7.82
CA LEU A 106 -0.71 0.35 -7.04
C LEU A 106 -0.89 -0.97 -6.30
N PHE A 107 0.05 -1.89 -6.51
CA PHE A 107 0.08 -3.19 -5.85
C PHE A 107 1.43 -3.38 -5.15
N GLY A 108 1.44 -3.48 -3.81
CA GLY A 108 2.66 -3.67 -3.03
C GLY A 108 3.27 -5.04 -3.28
N GLY A 109 2.55 -6.10 -2.92
CA GLY A 109 2.95 -7.47 -3.17
C GLY A 109 3.05 -8.26 -1.87
N ASN A 110 4.25 -8.65 -1.47
CA ASN A 110 4.52 -9.34 -0.23
C ASN A 110 5.71 -8.68 0.44
N GLY A 111 5.57 -8.31 1.70
CA GLY A 111 6.61 -7.64 2.46
C GLY A 111 6.04 -6.37 3.07
N ASN A 112 6.82 -5.65 3.88
CA ASN A 112 6.31 -4.43 4.50
C ASN A 112 6.51 -3.27 3.51
N ASP A 113 5.44 -2.87 2.84
CA ASP A 113 5.50 -1.88 1.78
C ASP A 113 5.18 -0.46 2.30
N LEU A 114 5.73 0.53 1.59
CA LEU A 114 5.44 1.94 1.77
C LEU A 114 4.88 2.51 0.47
N ILE A 115 3.57 2.77 0.46
CA ILE A 115 2.83 3.13 -0.75
C ILE A 115 2.25 4.54 -0.62
N PHE A 116 2.50 5.34 -1.65
CA PHE A 116 1.91 6.65 -1.88
C PHE A 116 1.08 6.62 -3.15
N GLY A 117 -0.21 6.93 -3.06
CA GLY A 117 -1.07 7.14 -4.23
C GLY A 117 -0.63 8.39 -4.99
N GLY A 118 -0.86 9.55 -4.37
CA GLY A 118 -0.46 10.85 -4.88
C GLY A 118 -1.68 11.73 -5.12
N ASP A 119 -1.76 12.34 -6.30
CA ASP A 119 -2.95 13.08 -6.75
C ASP A 119 -3.79 12.18 -7.66
N GLY A 120 -5.10 12.11 -7.48
CA GLY A 120 -6.01 11.31 -8.33
C GLY A 120 -6.80 10.29 -7.52
N ASP A 121 -7.83 9.70 -8.13
CA ASP A 121 -8.60 8.64 -7.46
C ASP A 121 -7.86 7.31 -7.64
N ASP A 122 -7.12 6.89 -6.62
CA ASP A 122 -6.21 5.75 -6.66
C ASP A 122 -6.86 4.45 -6.20
N LEU A 123 -6.37 3.34 -6.76
CA LEU A 123 -6.63 2.00 -6.25
C LEU A 123 -5.33 1.42 -5.70
N ILE A 124 -5.30 1.19 -4.40
CA ILE A 124 -4.14 0.67 -3.69
C ILE A 124 -4.48 -0.70 -3.09
N GLU A 125 -3.70 -1.71 -3.44
CA GLU A 125 -3.73 -3.04 -2.84
C GLU A 125 -2.34 -3.38 -2.30
N SER A 126 -2.13 -3.29 -0.98
CA SER A 126 -0.79 -3.42 -0.41
C SER A 126 -0.28 -4.85 -0.47
N ASP A 127 -1.07 -5.81 -0.01
CA ASP A 127 -0.75 -7.23 -0.20
C ASP A 127 -1.54 -7.83 -1.37
N ASN A 128 -0.87 -8.61 -2.23
CA ASN A 128 -1.57 -9.35 -3.28
C ASN A 128 -2.38 -10.48 -2.65
N GLU A 129 -3.70 -10.32 -2.61
CA GLU A 129 -4.61 -11.40 -2.22
C GLU A 129 -4.71 -12.44 -3.35
N GLU A 130 -3.64 -13.21 -3.59
CA GLU A 130 -3.84 -14.52 -4.19
C GLU A 130 -4.64 -15.34 -3.18
N TYR A 131 -5.96 -15.35 -3.37
CA TYR A 131 -7.00 -16.07 -2.61
C TYR A 131 -6.80 -17.60 -2.73
N LEU A 132 -5.61 -18.09 -2.36
CA LEU A 132 -5.22 -19.48 -2.44
C LEU A 132 -5.65 -20.18 -1.16
N ASP A 133 -6.87 -20.73 -1.18
CA ASP A 133 -7.36 -22.03 -0.67
C ASP A 133 -6.72 -22.71 0.58
N ASN A 134 -5.84 -22.07 1.33
CA ASN A 134 -5.11 -22.65 2.45
C ASN A 134 -4.69 -21.57 3.47
N PRO A 135 -5.52 -21.30 4.50
CA PRO A 135 -5.28 -20.26 5.51
C PRO A 135 -4.07 -20.51 6.44
N ILE A 136 -3.17 -21.45 6.10
CA ILE A 136 -2.10 -21.96 6.97
C ILE A 136 -0.70 -21.62 6.43
N ASN A 137 -0.55 -21.17 5.18
CA ASN A 137 0.76 -20.77 4.63
C ASN A 137 0.94 -19.24 4.64
N LYS A 138 1.02 -18.68 5.86
CA LYS A 138 1.38 -17.28 6.17
C LYS A 138 2.89 -17.05 5.93
N THR A 139 3.39 -17.17 4.71
CA THR A 139 4.81 -16.90 4.42
C THR A 139 4.96 -15.86 3.34
N ASN A 140 4.43 -14.66 3.64
CA ASN A 140 4.99 -13.33 3.41
C ASN A 140 3.81 -12.36 3.26
N ILE A 141 3.32 -11.87 4.40
CA ILE A 141 2.20 -10.92 4.54
C ILE A 141 2.83 -9.69 5.20
N GLY A 142 2.60 -8.52 4.64
CA GLY A 142 3.22 -7.25 5.02
C GLY A 142 2.75 -6.64 6.34
N ASN A 143 3.35 -5.54 6.73
CA ASN A 143 2.80 -4.58 7.69
C ASN A 143 2.99 -3.23 7.02
N ASP A 144 1.97 -2.83 6.28
CA ASP A 144 2.15 -1.84 5.23
C ASP A 144 1.81 -0.45 5.73
N HIS A 145 2.35 0.53 5.02
CA HIS A 145 2.05 1.93 5.25
C HIS A 145 1.50 2.51 3.95
N VAL A 146 0.24 2.92 3.99
CA VAL A 146 -0.46 3.45 2.82
C VAL A 146 -0.88 4.88 3.08
N PHE A 147 -0.48 5.78 2.18
CA PHE A 147 -0.90 7.17 2.13
C PHE A 147 -1.49 7.42 0.74
N ALA A 148 -2.82 7.40 0.63
CA ALA A 148 -3.43 7.47 -0.69
C ALA A 148 -3.33 8.88 -1.30
N GLY A 149 -3.60 9.94 -0.53
CA GLY A 149 -3.17 11.29 -0.91
C GLY A 149 -4.34 12.21 -1.17
N GLU A 150 -4.49 12.72 -2.40
CA GLU A 150 -5.61 13.55 -2.81
C GLU A 150 -6.47 12.81 -3.83
N GLY A 151 -7.77 12.67 -3.60
CA GLY A 151 -8.68 12.00 -4.53
C GLY A 151 -9.62 11.07 -3.79
N ASP A 152 -10.61 10.51 -4.49
CA ASP A 152 -11.53 9.55 -3.89
C ASP A 152 -10.90 8.14 -3.92
N ASP A 153 -10.08 7.81 -2.91
CA ASP A 153 -9.21 6.64 -2.98
C ASP A 153 -9.88 5.34 -2.53
N THR A 154 -9.38 4.21 -3.02
CA THR A 154 -9.73 2.88 -2.54
C THR A 154 -8.51 2.14 -2.04
N ILE A 155 -8.52 1.79 -0.75
CA ILE A 155 -7.41 1.11 -0.08
C ILE A 155 -7.85 -0.30 0.36
N VAL A 156 -7.08 -1.30 -0.06
CA VAL A 156 -7.12 -2.69 0.38
C VAL A 156 -5.73 -3.02 0.93
N SER A 157 -5.54 -3.02 2.24
CA SER A 157 -4.20 -3.34 2.78
C SER A 157 -3.92 -4.84 2.79
N GLY A 158 -4.98 -5.66 2.83
CA GLY A 158 -4.85 -7.11 2.87
C GLY A 158 -4.51 -7.59 4.27
N ARG A 159 -3.69 -8.63 4.37
CA ARG A 159 -3.30 -9.16 5.69
C ARG A 159 -2.12 -8.36 6.23
N GLY A 160 -1.96 -8.37 7.54
CA GLY A 160 -0.83 -7.65 8.13
C GLY A 160 -1.25 -6.87 9.34
N ASN A 161 -0.37 -5.99 9.80
CA ASN A 161 -0.77 -4.94 10.71
C ASN A 161 -0.45 -3.59 10.08
N ASP A 162 -1.45 -2.95 9.49
CA ASP A 162 -1.22 -1.87 8.53
C ASP A 162 -1.57 -0.49 9.09
N PHE A 163 -0.89 0.51 8.56
CA PHE A 163 -1.16 1.93 8.81
C PHE A 163 -1.70 2.58 7.55
N LEU A 164 -2.91 3.11 7.65
CA LEU A 164 -3.64 3.63 6.49
C LEU A 164 -4.02 5.09 6.72
N ASP A 165 -3.75 5.92 5.74
CA ASP A 165 -4.17 7.32 5.65
C ASP A 165 -4.77 7.53 4.25
N GLY A 166 -6.04 7.92 4.19
CA GLY A 166 -6.74 8.17 2.93
C GLY A 166 -6.32 9.52 2.38
N GLY A 167 -6.27 10.51 3.26
CA GLY A 167 -5.87 11.87 2.89
C GLY A 167 -7.10 12.68 2.50
N LYS A 168 -7.01 13.49 1.45
CA LYS A 168 -8.13 14.32 1.00
C LYS A 168 -8.96 13.56 -0.02
N GLY A 169 -10.29 13.74 0.02
CA GLY A 169 -11.24 13.09 -0.87
C GLY A 169 -12.08 12.02 -0.14
N ASP A 170 -13.11 11.50 -0.80
CA ASP A 170 -14.05 10.55 -0.19
C ASP A 170 -13.51 9.12 -0.28
N ASP A 171 -12.72 8.71 0.71
CA ASP A 171 -11.95 7.46 0.68
C ASP A 171 -12.76 6.23 1.08
N THR A 172 -12.34 5.08 0.55
CA THR A 172 -12.91 3.76 0.84
C THR A 172 -11.84 2.79 1.34
N TYR A 173 -11.94 2.40 2.61
CA TYR A 173 -11.12 1.34 3.21
C TYR A 173 -11.86 0.01 3.16
N ARG A 174 -11.23 -1.02 2.57
CA ARG A 174 -11.82 -2.36 2.45
C ARG A 174 -11.03 -3.36 3.28
N PHE A 175 -11.76 -4.14 4.07
CA PHE A 175 -11.20 -5.22 4.88
C PHE A 175 -11.93 -6.54 4.65
N TYR A 176 -11.16 -7.62 4.77
CA TYR A 176 -11.52 -9.01 4.58
C TYR A 176 -11.23 -9.82 5.86
N PHE A 177 -11.50 -11.12 5.81
CA PHE A 177 -11.24 -12.02 6.92
C PHE A 177 -9.73 -12.23 7.12
N GLY A 178 -9.26 -11.94 8.33
CA GLY A 178 -7.87 -12.20 8.70
C GLY A 178 -6.88 -11.09 8.37
N ASP A 179 -7.36 -9.86 8.17
CA ASP A 179 -6.54 -8.70 7.82
C ASP A 179 -5.71 -8.15 8.98
N GLY A 180 -5.67 -8.85 10.12
CA GLY A 180 -4.85 -8.46 11.27
C GLY A 180 -5.22 -7.12 11.94
N ALA A 181 -4.24 -6.38 12.46
CA ALA A 181 -4.46 -5.12 13.20
C ALA A 181 -4.14 -3.89 12.37
N ASN A 182 -5.17 -3.10 12.09
CA ASN A 182 -5.06 -1.95 11.22
C ASN A 182 -5.35 -0.66 11.97
N ILE A 183 -4.54 0.37 11.72
CA ILE A 183 -4.75 1.73 12.22
C ILE A 183 -5.08 2.64 11.04
N ILE A 184 -6.28 3.21 11.08
CA ILE A 184 -6.68 4.27 10.15
C ILE A 184 -6.41 5.61 10.83
N ASN A 185 -5.46 6.37 10.27
CA ASN A 185 -5.10 7.72 10.69
C ASN A 185 -5.66 8.76 9.71
N GLU A 186 -6.98 8.79 9.59
CA GLU A 186 -7.65 9.76 8.74
C GLU A 186 -7.62 11.16 9.37
N VAL A 187 -7.14 12.14 8.60
CA VAL A 187 -6.95 13.53 9.02
C VAL A 187 -7.92 14.50 8.36
N ALA A 188 -8.53 14.12 7.24
CA ALA A 188 -9.50 14.95 6.54
C ALA A 188 -10.94 14.62 6.96
N GLU A 189 -11.81 15.62 6.91
CA GLU A 189 -13.24 15.49 7.22
C GLU A 189 -14.05 15.26 5.94
N ASN A 190 -13.87 14.09 5.32
CA ASN A 190 -14.54 13.73 4.08
C ASN A 190 -15.63 12.67 4.33
N ASN A 191 -16.29 12.18 3.28
CA ASN A 191 -17.40 11.23 3.40
C ASN A 191 -16.93 9.77 3.33
N ASN A 192 -15.87 9.46 4.10
CA ASN A 192 -15.12 8.21 4.03
C ASN A 192 -15.95 7.00 4.46
N THR A 193 -15.65 5.86 3.85
CA THR A 193 -16.41 4.62 3.99
C THR A 193 -15.49 3.47 4.38
N LEU A 194 -15.86 2.75 5.44
CA LEU A 194 -15.24 1.50 5.83
C LEU A 194 -16.12 0.33 5.38
N VAL A 195 -15.54 -0.62 4.65
CA VAL A 195 -16.26 -1.73 4.03
C VAL A 195 -15.73 -3.07 4.53
N LEU A 196 -16.62 -3.92 5.05
CA LEU A 196 -16.33 -5.27 5.53
C LEU A 196 -17.23 -6.28 4.81
N TYR A 197 -16.83 -6.73 3.61
CA TYR A 197 -17.69 -7.54 2.73
C TYR A 197 -17.99 -8.95 3.26
N GLU A 198 -17.13 -9.48 4.11
CA GLU A 198 -17.26 -10.84 4.65
C GLU A 198 -17.96 -10.90 6.01
N HIS A 199 -18.17 -9.74 6.65
CA HIS A 199 -18.71 -9.64 7.99
C HIS A 199 -20.16 -9.18 7.96
N PHE A 200 -21.01 -9.81 8.77
CA PHE A 200 -22.29 -9.20 9.14
C PHE A 200 -22.06 -8.28 10.35
N LEU A 201 -22.84 -7.21 10.49
CA LEU A 201 -22.77 -6.32 11.65
C LEU A 201 -22.81 -7.06 13.00
N ALA A 202 -23.59 -8.15 13.10
CA ALA A 202 -23.70 -8.96 14.33
C ALA A 202 -22.36 -9.62 14.73
N ASN A 203 -21.49 -9.87 13.76
CA ASN A 203 -20.16 -10.44 13.95
C ASN A 203 -19.12 -9.43 14.40
N LEU A 204 -19.45 -8.14 14.44
CA LEU A 204 -18.52 -7.09 14.83
C LEU A 204 -18.79 -6.62 16.26
N SER A 205 -17.71 -6.31 16.96
CA SER A 205 -17.71 -5.58 18.23
C SER A 205 -17.22 -4.16 17.96
N PHE A 206 -17.78 -3.22 18.70
CA PHE A 206 -17.54 -1.79 18.56
C PHE A 206 -17.23 -1.27 19.96
N SER A 207 -16.02 -0.78 20.20
CA SER A 207 -15.61 -0.21 21.48
C SER A 207 -15.03 1.19 21.34
N ARG A 208 -15.18 1.97 22.42
CA ARG A 208 -14.62 3.31 22.54
C ARG A 208 -13.42 3.27 23.47
N HIS A 209 -12.33 3.87 23.04
CA HIS A 209 -11.11 4.06 23.82
C HIS A 209 -10.66 5.52 23.68
N GLY A 210 -11.03 6.38 24.63
CA GLY A 210 -10.83 7.83 24.54
C GLY A 210 -11.57 8.45 23.35
N SER A 211 -10.82 9.03 22.41
CA SER A 211 -11.30 9.56 21.13
C SER A 211 -11.31 8.53 20.00
N HIS A 212 -10.72 7.35 20.22
CA HIS A 212 -10.62 6.31 19.20
C HIS A 212 -11.83 5.39 19.18
N MET A 213 -12.08 4.84 17.99
CA MET A 213 -13.03 3.75 17.79
C MET A 213 -12.26 2.49 17.43
N LEU A 214 -12.52 1.39 18.13
CA LEU A 214 -11.98 0.07 17.80
C LEU A 214 -13.11 -0.85 17.34
N ILE A 215 -12.92 -1.47 16.19
CA ILE A 215 -13.79 -2.50 15.62
C ILE A 215 -13.03 -3.82 15.67
N THR A 216 -13.65 -4.88 16.21
CA THR A 216 -13.05 -6.22 16.22
C THR A 216 -14.03 -7.27 15.74
N SER A 217 -13.51 -8.31 15.09
CA SER A 217 -14.32 -9.45 14.68
C SER A 217 -14.58 -10.43 15.84
N LYS A 218 -15.77 -11.02 15.86
CA LYS A 218 -16.16 -12.14 16.75
C LYS A 218 -16.05 -13.50 16.06
N LEU A 219 -15.71 -13.52 14.77
CA LEU A 219 -15.59 -14.76 14.00
C LEU A 219 -14.36 -15.54 14.47
N LYS A 220 -14.51 -16.86 14.59
CA LYS A 220 -13.40 -17.70 15.04
C LYS A 220 -12.33 -17.78 13.96
N GLY A 221 -11.10 -17.41 14.31
CA GLY A 221 -9.95 -17.44 13.39
C GLY A 221 -9.82 -16.17 12.53
N ASP A 222 -10.78 -15.25 12.67
CA ASP A 222 -10.66 -13.91 12.15
C ASP A 222 -9.91 -13.07 13.18
N ASP A 223 -8.75 -12.57 12.82
CA ASP A 223 -7.94 -11.69 13.65
C ASP A 223 -8.07 -10.23 13.21
N LEU A 224 -9.18 -9.82 12.56
CA LEU A 224 -9.42 -8.42 12.21
C LEU A 224 -9.62 -7.52 13.45
N ARG A 225 -8.76 -6.49 13.57
CA ARG A 225 -8.87 -5.34 14.47
C ARG A 225 -8.69 -4.06 13.65
N ILE A 226 -9.63 -3.12 13.71
CA ILE A 226 -9.53 -1.84 13.01
C ILE A 226 -9.68 -0.73 14.04
N LEU A 227 -8.60 -0.01 14.31
CA LEU A 227 -8.62 1.20 15.09
C LEU A 227 -8.75 2.40 14.16
N VAL A 228 -9.83 3.16 14.30
CA VAL A 228 -9.97 4.47 13.65
C VAL A 228 -9.59 5.55 14.66
N LYS A 229 -8.50 6.25 14.38
CA LYS A 229 -7.99 7.31 15.24
C LYS A 229 -8.93 8.51 15.26
N ASP A 230 -9.02 9.14 16.43
CA ASP A 230 -9.83 10.34 16.68
C ASP A 230 -11.26 10.37 16.13
N GLN A 231 -11.84 9.20 15.85
CA GLN A 231 -13.18 9.00 15.29
C GLN A 231 -14.30 9.65 16.12
N LEU A 232 -14.06 9.84 17.42
CA LEU A 232 -15.03 10.38 18.36
C LEU A 232 -14.57 11.74 18.93
N SER A 233 -13.61 12.39 18.26
CA SER A 233 -13.11 13.71 18.64
C SER A 233 -14.12 14.83 18.31
N GLN A 234 -13.81 16.06 18.72
CA GLN A 234 -14.68 17.22 18.45
C GLN A 234 -14.74 17.57 16.96
N ASP A 235 -13.70 17.25 16.22
CA ASP A 235 -13.59 17.47 14.78
C ASP A 235 -14.34 16.38 13.98
N GLY A 236 -15.22 15.63 14.65
CA GLY A 236 -16.18 14.75 14.01
C GLY A 236 -15.64 13.36 13.67
N PRO A 237 -16.54 12.49 13.17
CA PRO A 237 -16.15 11.18 12.67
C PRO A 237 -15.20 11.34 11.50
N ARG A 238 -14.11 10.60 11.52
CA ARG A 238 -13.19 10.48 10.38
C ARG A 238 -13.76 9.55 9.30
N ILE A 239 -14.44 8.50 9.73
CA ILE A 239 -15.20 7.59 8.86
C ILE A 239 -16.70 7.80 9.05
N ASN A 240 -17.40 8.08 7.96
CA ASN A 240 -18.82 8.43 7.98
C ASN A 240 -19.71 7.20 7.86
N TRP A 241 -19.30 6.24 7.02
CA TRP A 241 -20.10 5.07 6.68
C TRP A 241 -19.39 3.78 7.01
N LEU A 242 -20.18 2.83 7.51
CA LEU A 242 -19.82 1.43 7.62
C LEU A 242 -20.70 0.65 6.65
N GLU A 243 -20.09 -0.11 5.75
CA GLU A 243 -20.76 -1.07 4.89
C GLU A 243 -20.39 -2.50 5.28
N THR A 244 -21.39 -3.34 5.50
CA THR A 244 -21.20 -4.76 5.85
C THR A 244 -22.06 -5.64 4.96
N LYS A 245 -21.85 -6.95 5.02
CA LYS A 245 -22.78 -7.92 4.43
C LYS A 245 -24.19 -7.77 5.03
N ALA A 246 -25.22 -7.81 4.19
CA ALA A 246 -26.61 -7.83 4.63
C ALA A 246 -27.09 -9.27 4.86
N LEU A 247 -27.94 -9.48 5.88
CA LEU A 247 -28.60 -10.77 6.08
C LEU A 247 -29.43 -11.15 4.85
N PRO A 248 -29.48 -12.44 4.46
CA PRO A 248 -30.24 -12.90 3.31
C PRO A 248 -31.72 -12.44 3.38
N GLY A 249 -32.23 -11.79 2.34
CA GLY A 249 -33.61 -11.28 2.27
C GLY A 249 -33.85 -10.33 1.10
N ASN A 250 -35.02 -9.68 1.05
CA ASN A 250 -35.38 -8.67 0.03
C ASN A 250 -34.77 -7.28 0.27
N GLY A 251 -33.68 -7.20 1.04
CA GLY A 251 -32.97 -5.96 1.34
C GLY A 251 -31.88 -5.64 0.31
N PRO A 252 -31.18 -4.51 0.48
CA PRO A 252 -29.97 -4.23 -0.30
C PRO A 252 -28.92 -5.32 -0.08
N ALA A 253 -28.04 -5.53 -1.07
CA ALA A 253 -26.97 -6.55 -1.01
C ALA A 253 -26.02 -6.32 0.18
N ASN A 254 -25.79 -5.05 0.53
CA ASN A 254 -24.98 -4.63 1.67
C ASN A 254 -25.80 -3.77 2.64
N LEU A 255 -25.48 -3.87 3.92
CA LEU A 255 -26.01 -3.04 4.97
C LEU A 255 -25.09 -1.82 5.14
N ARG A 256 -25.60 -0.62 4.86
CA ARG A 256 -24.88 0.65 5.05
C ARG A 256 -25.40 1.39 6.27
N ILE A 257 -24.50 1.78 7.16
CA ILE A 257 -24.84 2.44 8.44
C ILE A 257 -23.94 3.65 8.63
N LYS A 258 -24.53 4.77 9.06
CA LYS A 258 -23.77 5.95 9.45
C LYS A 258 -23.13 5.72 10.82
N ILE A 259 -21.80 5.77 10.92
CA ILE A 259 -21.04 5.44 12.14
C ILE A 259 -21.43 6.30 13.36
N PRO A 260 -21.68 7.62 13.23
CA PRO A 260 -22.23 8.42 14.32
C PRO A 260 -23.48 7.82 14.99
N ASN A 261 -24.32 7.08 14.26
CA ASN A 261 -25.52 6.45 14.82
C ASN A 261 -25.21 5.21 15.67
N ILE A 262 -24.00 4.64 15.56
CA ILE A 262 -23.54 3.49 16.33
C ILE A 262 -22.93 3.95 17.66
N PHE A 263 -22.27 5.12 17.69
CA PHE A 263 -21.39 5.52 18.80
C PHE A 263 -21.82 6.75 19.61
N ALA A 264 -22.43 7.77 19.00
CA ALA A 264 -22.30 9.16 19.47
C ALA A 264 -22.70 9.47 20.93
N GLU A 265 -23.51 8.65 21.62
CA GLU A 265 -23.92 8.92 23.01
C GLU A 265 -24.04 7.69 23.93
N ARG A 266 -23.71 6.47 23.46
CA ARG A 266 -24.14 5.22 24.16
C ARG A 266 -23.03 4.25 24.56
N THR A 267 -21.80 4.46 24.12
CA THR A 267 -20.69 3.54 24.42
C THR A 267 -19.90 4.04 25.63
N GLN A 268 -19.73 3.15 26.61
CA GLN A 268 -18.81 3.39 27.72
C GLN A 268 -17.38 3.50 27.16
N ASP A 269 -16.64 4.51 27.62
CA ASP A 269 -15.21 4.60 27.37
C ASP A 269 -14.49 3.52 28.18
N LEU A 270 -13.76 2.64 27.51
CA LEU A 270 -13.00 1.56 28.12
C LEU A 270 -11.59 1.99 28.55
N GLY A 271 -11.19 3.24 28.28
CA GLY A 271 -9.88 3.77 28.64
C GLY A 271 -8.80 3.35 27.64
N GLU A 272 -7.61 3.00 28.15
CA GLU A 272 -6.49 2.57 27.31
C GLU A 272 -6.85 1.32 26.49
N ILE A 273 -6.23 1.18 25.33
CA ILE A 273 -6.40 -0.01 24.48
C ILE A 273 -5.56 -1.13 25.08
N GLU A 274 -6.16 -2.31 25.27
CA GLU A 274 -5.47 -3.50 25.80
C GLU A 274 -5.01 -4.47 24.70
N ASP A 275 -5.53 -4.30 23.47
CA ASP A 275 -5.08 -5.09 22.32
C ASP A 275 -3.58 -4.86 22.09
N TYR A 276 -2.78 -5.93 22.14
CA TYR A 276 -1.33 -5.83 22.18
C TYR A 276 -0.78 -5.17 20.92
N ASP A 277 -1.21 -5.62 19.74
CA ASP A 277 -0.69 -5.17 18.46
C ASP A 277 -1.10 -3.72 18.18
N ILE A 278 -2.39 -3.39 18.36
CA ILE A 278 -2.86 -2.01 18.20
C ILE A 278 -2.14 -1.06 19.16
N SER A 279 -1.99 -1.46 20.43
CA SER A 279 -1.31 -0.61 21.42
C SER A 279 0.18 -0.49 21.16
N PHE A 280 0.78 -1.54 20.62
CA PHE A 280 2.18 -1.54 20.22
C PHE A 280 2.40 -0.61 19.02
N MET A 281 1.55 -0.71 18.00
CA MET A 281 1.51 0.18 16.84
C MET A 281 1.33 1.65 17.27
N LEU A 282 0.35 1.95 18.13
CA LEU A 282 0.12 3.30 18.65
C LEU A 282 1.34 3.89 19.38
N ARG A 283 2.01 3.10 20.23
CA ARG A 283 3.20 3.56 20.97
C ARG A 283 4.43 3.75 20.08
N HIS A 284 4.45 3.05 18.97
CA HIS A 284 5.54 3.09 18.01
C HIS A 284 5.11 3.80 16.73
N GLU A 285 4.08 4.64 16.77
CA GLU A 285 3.62 5.39 15.59
C GLU A 285 4.79 6.09 14.90
N THR A 286 5.76 6.68 15.60
CA THR A 286 6.90 7.32 14.93
C THR A 286 7.89 6.34 14.27
N ALA A 287 7.92 5.09 14.70
CA ALA A 287 8.74 4.02 14.13
C ALA A 287 7.98 3.22 13.04
N TYR A 288 6.65 3.22 13.11
CA TYR A 288 5.70 2.64 12.15
C TYR A 288 4.87 3.74 11.44
N GLY A 289 5.40 4.96 11.26
CA GLY A 289 4.51 6.08 10.92
C GLY A 289 5.08 7.50 10.98
N VAL A 290 5.21 8.03 9.76
CA VAL A 290 4.71 9.35 9.34
C VAL A 290 5.41 10.62 9.81
N ILE A 291 5.85 10.79 11.07
CA ILE A 291 6.29 12.14 11.53
C ILE A 291 7.59 12.62 10.84
N LYS A 292 8.39 11.71 10.28
CA LYS A 292 9.48 12.11 9.38
C LYS A 292 9.05 12.23 7.91
N VAL A 293 8.12 11.41 7.45
CA VAL A 293 7.83 11.25 6.01
C VAL A 293 7.00 12.41 5.45
N SER A 294 5.96 12.90 6.17
CA SER A 294 5.15 14.03 5.65
C SER A 294 5.95 15.33 5.52
N SER A 295 6.98 15.52 6.37
CA SER A 295 7.88 16.67 6.33
C SER A 295 8.92 16.64 5.19
N ILE A 296 9.10 15.47 4.56
CA ILE A 296 9.98 15.28 3.41
C ILE A 296 9.19 15.49 2.10
N PHE A 297 7.89 15.17 2.08
CA PHE A 297 7.12 15.04 0.82
C PHE A 297 5.97 16.03 0.62
N THR A 298 5.73 16.97 1.54
CA THR A 298 5.02 18.22 1.21
C THR A 298 5.98 19.41 1.10
N PRO A 299 6.98 19.40 0.19
CA PRO A 299 7.74 20.60 -0.03
C PRO A 299 6.80 21.59 -0.73
N LYS A 300 6.51 22.69 -0.05
CA LYS A 300 6.24 23.97 -0.73
C LYS A 300 7.44 24.46 -1.57
N MET A 301 8.35 23.59 -1.98
CA MET A 301 9.62 23.90 -2.63
C MET A 301 9.85 23.00 -3.84
N ALA A 302 9.91 23.65 -5.00
CA ALA A 302 10.06 23.07 -6.32
C ALA A 302 11.43 22.40 -6.62
N THR A 303 12.17 21.94 -5.61
CA THR A 303 13.51 21.35 -5.81
C THR A 303 13.84 20.32 -4.72
N PHE A 304 13.85 19.04 -5.10
CA PHE A 304 14.43 17.96 -4.31
C PHE A 304 15.95 18.13 -4.19
N ASN A 305 16.53 17.93 -3.00
CA ASN A 305 17.98 17.79 -2.82
C ASN A 305 18.30 16.30 -2.68
N THR A 306 18.19 15.63 -3.82
CA THR A 306 17.98 14.18 -4.01
C THR A 306 19.00 13.21 -3.41
N GLU A 307 20.22 13.62 -3.05
CA GLU A 307 21.24 12.66 -2.55
C GLU A 307 21.03 12.25 -1.10
N ASN A 308 20.64 13.19 -0.22
CA ASN A 308 20.37 12.89 1.19
C ASN A 308 18.96 12.35 1.39
N ASP A 309 18.00 12.81 0.59
CA ASP A 309 16.60 12.44 0.71
C ASP A 309 16.39 10.97 0.28
N LEU A 310 17.06 10.54 -0.80
CA LEU A 310 16.98 9.16 -1.30
C LEU A 310 17.78 8.18 -0.42
N ALA A 311 18.95 8.57 0.07
CA ALA A 311 19.73 7.76 1.01
C ALA A 311 19.00 7.57 2.34
N MET A 312 18.26 8.58 2.81
CA MET A 312 17.43 8.48 3.99
C MET A 312 16.19 7.61 3.75
N LEU A 313 15.61 7.63 2.54
CA LEU A 313 14.54 6.72 2.13
C LEU A 313 15.01 5.26 2.16
N THR A 314 16.16 4.97 1.54
CA THR A 314 16.76 3.63 1.53
C THR A 314 17.12 3.16 2.94
N GLU A 315 17.64 4.05 3.79
CA GLU A 315 17.89 3.75 5.21
C GLU A 315 16.57 3.43 5.94
N MET A 316 15.49 4.18 5.69
CA MET A 316 14.17 3.93 6.29
C MET A 316 13.53 2.60 5.85
N ILE A 317 13.59 2.26 4.56
CA ILE A 317 13.13 0.97 4.01
C ILE A 317 13.94 -0.18 4.63
N SER A 318 15.27 -0.03 4.71
CA SER A 318 16.16 -1.03 5.32
C SER A 318 15.98 -1.20 6.84
N MET A 319 15.44 -0.20 7.53
CA MET A 319 15.16 -0.25 8.97
C MET A 319 13.85 -0.99 9.31
N GLN A 320 12.97 -1.20 8.34
CA GLN A 320 11.77 -2.03 8.47
C GLN A 320 12.07 -3.53 8.34
N GLU A 321 13.25 -3.91 7.81
CA GLU A 321 13.80 -5.25 7.99
C GLU A 321 14.20 -5.42 9.46
N GLY A 322 13.33 -6.06 10.25
CA GLY A 322 13.54 -6.27 11.67
C GLY A 322 14.96 -6.72 11.99
N GLN A 323 15.58 -6.07 12.99
CA GLN A 323 16.90 -6.42 13.49
C GLN A 323 17.10 -7.94 13.60
N THR A 324 17.85 -8.51 12.65
CA THR A 324 18.84 -9.55 12.92
C THR A 324 20.13 -9.20 12.18
N LEU A 325 20.73 -8.08 12.57
CA LEU A 325 22.17 -7.84 12.36
C LEU A 325 22.99 -8.73 13.31
N GLU A 326 22.74 -10.04 13.29
CA GLU A 326 23.74 -11.00 13.69
C GLU A 326 24.40 -11.54 12.43
N SER A 327 25.64 -11.09 12.23
CA SER A 327 26.69 -11.79 11.49
C SER A 327 26.77 -11.68 9.96
N HIS A 328 26.43 -10.57 9.30
CA HIS A 328 26.96 -10.34 7.93
C HIS A 328 27.60 -8.96 7.77
N SER A 329 28.91 -8.96 8.01
CA SER A 329 29.82 -7.96 7.46
C SER A 329 29.79 -8.03 5.93
N GLY A 330 29.23 -7.01 5.30
CA GLY A 330 29.59 -6.60 3.94
C GLY A 330 28.50 -6.70 2.90
N HIS A 331 27.63 -5.69 2.81
CA HIS A 331 27.03 -5.29 1.53
C HIS A 331 27.20 -3.79 1.31
N ARG A 332 27.49 -3.45 0.05
CA ARG A 332 28.07 -2.21 -0.44
C ARG A 332 27.01 -1.13 -0.63
N PHE A 333 27.35 0.05 -0.11
CA PHE A 333 27.04 1.38 -0.63
C PHE A 333 26.54 1.43 -2.08
N ILE A 334 25.46 2.19 -2.27
CA ILE A 334 25.04 2.77 -3.55
C ILE A 334 26.27 3.45 -4.20
N PRO A 335 26.66 3.10 -5.44
CA PRO A 335 27.81 3.71 -6.09
C PRO A 335 27.59 5.21 -6.28
N LYS A 336 28.55 6.01 -5.79
CA LYS A 336 28.68 7.48 -5.93
C LYS A 336 28.55 8.04 -7.37
N ASN A 337 28.44 7.16 -8.36
CA ASN A 337 28.40 7.46 -9.77
C ASN A 337 26.95 7.61 -10.28
N ALA A 338 25.96 7.02 -9.59
CA ALA A 338 24.53 7.16 -9.92
C ALA A 338 23.99 8.55 -9.55
N VAL A 339 24.47 9.12 -8.45
CA VAL A 339 24.11 10.46 -7.96
C VAL A 339 24.48 11.57 -8.96
N ASN A 340 25.68 11.52 -9.53
CA ASN A 340 26.13 12.55 -10.47
C ASN A 340 25.36 12.51 -11.81
N PHE A 341 24.74 11.37 -12.15
CA PHE A 341 23.99 11.20 -13.39
C PHE A 341 22.56 11.77 -13.28
N ILE A 342 21.88 11.57 -12.15
CA ILE A 342 20.56 12.19 -11.87
C ILE A 342 20.67 13.72 -11.87
N HIS A 343 21.77 14.26 -11.33
CA HIS A 343 22.07 15.69 -11.35
C HIS A 343 22.24 16.27 -12.77
N SER A 344 22.50 15.42 -13.77
CA SER A 344 22.62 15.81 -15.18
C SER A 344 21.32 15.68 -15.97
N LEU A 345 20.31 14.96 -15.44
CA LEU A 345 19.01 14.74 -16.07
C LEU A 345 17.93 15.73 -15.60
N ALA A 346 18.20 16.50 -14.54
CA ALA A 346 17.29 17.49 -13.94
C ALA A 346 17.63 18.96 -14.29
N GLN A 347 18.49 19.20 -15.28
CA GLN A 347 18.70 20.54 -15.86
C GLN A 347 18.01 20.58 -17.23
N PRO A 348 17.37 21.72 -17.59
CA PRO A 348 16.69 21.86 -18.88
C PRO A 348 17.63 21.77 -20.09
#